data_AF-A0A6P4FAL7-F1
#
_entry.id   AF-A0A6P4FAL7-F1
#
_cell.length_a   1.000
_cell.length_b   1.000
_cell.length_c   1.000
_cell.angle_alpha   90.00
_cell.angle_beta   90.00
_cell.angle_gamma   90.00
#
_symmetry.space_group_name_H-M   'P 1'
#
loop_
_entity.id
_entity.type
_entity.pdbx_description
1 polymer ?
#
loop_
_entity_poly.entity_id
_entity_poly.type
_entity_poly.pdbx_seq_one_letter_code
_entity_poly.pdbx_strand_id
1 'polypeptide(L)'
;MFFNPIEIICTCLIQPIIDFLVYLMDEVHYLAFLAGLAFLGIFLGLIFGIISVIWYKSTRDVDTKKCYAEERVSVSVGARKSD
;
A
#
# COMPACT_ATOMS: atom_id res chain seq x y z
N MET A 1 -8.24 -5.60 -27.11
CA MET A 1 -7.88 -6.10 -25.77
C MET A 1 -7.77 -4.89 -24.86
N PHE A 2 -8.72 -4.72 -23.94
CA PHE A 2 -8.57 -3.70 -22.90
C PHE A 2 -7.56 -4.26 -21.91
N PHE A 3 -6.30 -3.84 -22.03
CA PHE A 3 -5.31 -4.21 -21.04
C PHE A 3 -5.72 -3.59 -19.71
N ASN A 4 -5.91 -4.45 -18.70
CA ASN A 4 -6.20 -3.99 -17.37
C ASN A 4 -4.98 -3.16 -16.90
N PRO A 5 -5.15 -2.01 -16.25
CA PRO A 5 -4.01 -1.18 -15.83
C PRO A 5 -2.99 -1.95 -14.98
N ILE A 6 -3.45 -2.97 -14.25
CA ILE A 6 -2.60 -3.90 -13.48
C ILE A 6 -1.69 -4.72 -14.40
N GLU A 7 -2.20 -5.17 -15.55
CA GLU A 7 -1.47 -5.99 -16.51
C GLU A 7 -0.37 -5.18 -17.23
N ILE A 8 -0.65 -3.91 -17.52
CA ILE A 8 0.34 -2.95 -18.05
C ILE A 8 1.45 -2.72 -17.04
N ILE A 9 1.11 -2.56 -15.77
CA ILE A 9 2.10 -2.37 -14.71
C ILE A 9 2.95 -3.64 -14.56
N CYS A 10 2.33 -4.83 -14.58
CA CYS A 10 3.06 -6.10 -14.53
C CYS A 10 4.05 -6.24 -15.68
N THR A 11 3.60 -5.99 -16.91
CA THR A 11 4.46 -6.15 -18.10
C THR A 11 5.51 -5.06 -18.24
N CYS A 12 5.23 -3.81 -17.88
CA CYS A 12 6.18 -2.71 -18.00
C CYS A 12 7.17 -2.59 -16.83
N LEU A 13 6.77 -2.93 -15.59
CA LEU A 13 7.64 -2.74 -14.42
C LEU A 13 8.16 -4.07 -13.86
N ILE A 14 7.33 -5.10 -13.76
CA ILE A 14 7.74 -6.37 -13.14
C ILE A 14 8.60 -7.18 -14.10
N GLN A 15 8.24 -7.20 -15.38
CA GLN A 15 8.97 -7.96 -16.40
C GLN A 15 10.45 -7.55 -16.53
N PRO A 16 10.83 -6.27 -16.65
CA PRO A 16 12.25 -5.89 -16.69
C PRO A 16 13.00 -6.15 -15.37
N ILE A 17 12.31 -6.13 -14.22
CA ILE A 17 12.93 -6.51 -12.93
C ILE A 17 13.29 -8.00 -12.94
N ILE A 18 12.38 -8.85 -13.43
CA ILE A 18 12.61 -10.29 -13.54
C ILE A 18 13.72 -10.58 -14.55
N ASP A 19 13.69 -9.92 -15.71
CA ASP A 19 14.71 -10.08 -16.75
C ASP A 19 16.11 -9.69 -16.25
N PHE A 20 16.20 -8.59 -15.51
CA PHE A 20 17.44 -8.15 -14.87
C PHE A 20 17.92 -9.13 -13.78
N LEU A 21 17.01 -9.72 -13.00
CA LEU A 21 17.32 -10.75 -12.01
C LEU A 21 17.88 -12.01 -12.69
N VAL A 22 17.26 -12.45 -13.78
CA VAL A 22 17.68 -13.63 -14.55
C VAL A 22 19.06 -13.40 -15.14
N TYR A 23 19.29 -12.21 -15.73
CA TYR A 23 20.59 -11.80 -16.24
C TYR A 23 21.68 -11.81 -15.15
N LEU A 24 21.39 -11.25 -13.96
CA LEU A 24 22.32 -11.27 -12.84
C LEU A 24 22.60 -12.68 -12.29
N MET A 25 21.63 -13.59 -12.40
CA MET A 25 21.78 -14.98 -11.96
C MET A 25 22.67 -15.78 -12.92
N ASP A 26 22.64 -15.46 -14.21
CA ASP A 26 23.38 -16.17 -15.26
C ASP A 26 24.81 -15.63 -15.47
N GLU A 27 25.01 -14.31 -15.45
CA GLU A 27 26.27 -13.67 -15.83
C GLU A 27 27.11 -13.10 -14.66
N VAL A 28 26.53 -12.90 -13.47
CA VAL A 28 27.20 -12.22 -12.33
C VAL A 28 27.23 -13.14 -11.10
N HIS A 29 28.31 -13.07 -10.31
CA HIS A 29 28.45 -13.87 -9.10
C HIS A 29 27.20 -13.77 -8.21
N TYR A 30 26.70 -14.92 -7.73
CA TYR A 30 25.49 -15.10 -6.90
C TYR A 30 25.28 -14.04 -5.79
N LEU A 31 26.36 -13.47 -5.26
CA LEU A 31 26.34 -12.37 -4.29
C LEU A 31 25.70 -11.08 -4.82
N ALA A 32 25.93 -10.70 -6.09
CA ALA A 32 25.36 -9.51 -6.69
C ALA A 32 23.85 -9.67 -6.93
N PHE A 33 23.42 -10.87 -7.34
CA PHE A 33 22.01 -11.25 -7.42
C PHE A 33 21.33 -11.13 -6.06
N LEU A 34 21.95 -11.68 -5.01
CA LEU A 34 21.41 -11.63 -3.65
C LEU A 34 21.28 -10.18 -3.13
N ALA A 35 22.28 -9.34 -3.42
CA ALA A 35 22.25 -7.92 -3.05
C ALA A 35 21.14 -7.16 -3.79
N GLY A 36 20.95 -7.41 -5.09
CA GLY A 36 19.86 -6.83 -5.87
C GLY A 36 18.48 -7.22 -5.34
N LEU A 37 18.30 -8.51 -5.02
CA LEU A 37 17.05 -9.03 -4.44
C LEU A 37 16.77 -8.40 -3.07
N ALA A 38 17.80 -8.24 -2.23
CA ALA A 38 17.67 -7.61 -0.92
C ALA A 38 17.24 -6.14 -1.04
N PHE A 39 17.84 -5.38 -1.96
CA PHE A 39 17.44 -3.99 -2.22
C PHE A 39 15.99 -3.89 -2.72
N LEU A 40 15.58 -4.79 -3.62
CA LEU A 40 14.21 -4.84 -4.11
C LEU A 40 13.22 -5.12 -2.98
N GLY A 41 13.52 -6.10 -2.13
CA GLY A 41 12.73 -6.44 -0.95
C GLY A 41 12.61 -5.28 0.04
N ILE A 42 13.70 -4.56 0.29
CA ILE A 42 13.70 -3.36 1.16
C ILE A 42 12.77 -2.30 0.56
N PHE A 43 12.90 -1.99 -0.74
CA PHE A 43 12.06 -0.99 -1.39
C PHE A 43 10.58 -1.35 -1.34
N LEU A 44 10.21 -2.59 -1.70
CA LEU A 44 8.82 -3.05 -1.60
C LEU A 44 8.32 -3.00 -0.16
N GLY A 45 9.09 -3.49 0.80
CA GLY A 45 8.74 -3.48 2.21
C GLY A 45 8.52 -2.06 2.74
N LEU A 46 9.34 -1.10 2.30
CA LEU A 46 9.23 0.31 2.71
C LEU A 46 7.98 0.96 2.12
N ILE A 47 7.66 0.71 0.83
CA ILE A 47 6.42 1.18 0.20
C ILE A 47 5.20 0.60 0.90
N PHE A 48 5.15 -0.72 1.10
CA PHE A 48 4.05 -1.37 1.82
C PHE A 48 3.93 -0.86 3.25
N GLY A 49 5.04 -0.64 3.95
CA GLY A 49 5.08 -0.05 5.28
C GLY A 49 4.47 1.35 5.31
N ILE A 50 4.86 2.22 4.37
CA ILE A 50 4.29 3.57 4.24
C ILE A 50 2.79 3.50 3.97
N ILE A 51 2.36 2.66 3.02
CA ILE A 51 0.94 2.47 2.71
C ILE A 51 0.19 2.00 3.96
N SER A 52 0.75 1.07 4.73
CA SER A 52 0.15 0.56 5.95
C SER A 52 0.01 1.64 7.02
N VAL A 53 1.03 2.49 7.20
CA VAL A 53 0.98 3.62 8.14
C VAL A 53 -0.05 4.67 7.71
N ILE A 54 -0.09 5.00 6.41
CA ILE A 54 -1.09 5.91 5.84
C ILE A 54 -2.49 5.34 6.04
N TRP A 55 -2.68 4.06 5.73
CA TRP A 55 -3.95 3.36 5.91
C TRP A 55 -4.38 3.34 7.37
N TYR A 56 -3.47 3.03 8.29
CA TYR A 56 -3.72 3.03 9.73
C TYR A 56 -4.11 4.42 10.23
N LYS A 57 -3.38 5.46 9.79
CA LYS A 57 -3.71 6.86 10.13
C LYS A 57 -5.06 7.28 9.55
N SER A 58 -5.35 6.90 8.30
CA SER A 58 -6.61 7.22 7.63
C SER A 58 -7.79 6.51 8.30
N THR A 59 -7.64 5.24 8.67
CA THR A 59 -8.66 4.47 9.40
C THR A 59 -8.95 5.12 10.75
N ARG A 60 -7.91 5.53 11.50
CA ARG A 60 -8.07 6.24 12.77
C ARG A 60 -8.73 7.61 12.64
N ASP A 61 -8.45 8.36 11.58
CA ASP A 61 -9.12 9.65 11.31
C ASP A 61 -10.61 9.43 11.00
N VAL A 62 -10.94 8.37 10.25
CA VAL A 62 -12.31 7.96 9.94
C VAL A 62 -13.06 7.53 11.20
N ASP A 63 -12.44 6.72 12.08
CA ASP A 63 -13.05 6.32 13.36
C ASP A 63 -13.27 7.52 14.29
N THR A 64 -12.32 8.45 14.34
CA THR A 64 -12.44 9.68 15.13
C THR A 64 -13.61 10.53 14.61
N LYS A 65 -13.71 10.75 13.29
CA LYS A 65 -14.82 11.50 12.70
C LYS A 65 -16.17 10.82 12.87
N LYS A 66 -16.23 9.49 12.82
CA LYS A 66 -17.46 8.74 13.12
C LYS A 66 -17.88 8.92 14.57
N CYS A 67 -16.95 8.84 15.53
CA CYS A 67 -17.24 9.05 16.94
C CYS A 67 -17.84 10.45 17.20
N TYR A 68 -17.26 11.51 16.62
CA TYR A 68 -17.81 12.87 16.73
C TYR A 68 -19.16 13.03 16.01
N ALA A 69 -19.37 12.34 14.89
CA ALA A 69 -20.65 12.37 14.19
C ALA A 69 -21.75 11.67 15.01
N GLU A 70 -21.45 10.53 15.63
CA GLU A 70 -22.38 9.77 16.47
C GLU A 70 -22.71 10.51 17.78
N GLU A 71 -21.73 11.19 18.38
CA GLU A 71 -21.93 12.05 19.54
C GLU A 71 -22.84 13.26 19.22
N ARG A 72 -22.66 13.91 18.06
CA ARG A 72 -23.57 15.01 17.65
C ARG A 72 -24.97 14.55 17.28
N VAL A 73 -25.11 13.36 16.72
CA VAL A 73 -26.42 12.77 16.41
C VAL A 73 -27.16 12.40 17.71
N SER A 74 -26.47 11.81 18.70
CA SER A 74 -27.11 11.49 19.99
C SER A 74 -27.48 12.73 20.80
N VAL A 75 -26.68 13.80 20.79
CA VAL A 75 -27.00 15.09 21.44
C VAL A 75 -28.19 15.78 20.76
N SER A 76 -28.28 15.77 19.43
CA SER A 76 -29.39 16.40 18.70
C SER A 76 -30.71 15.63 18.77
N VAL A 77 -30.67 14.31 18.98
CA VAL A 77 -31.86 13.49 19.25
C VAL A 77 -32.32 13.65 20.71
N GLY A 78 -31.40 13.81 21.66
CA GLY A 78 -31.72 14.08 23.07
C GLY A 78 -32.37 15.45 23.28
N ALA A 79 -31.90 16.49 22.58
CA ALA A 79 -32.46 17.84 22.66
C ALA A 79 -33.88 17.96 22.08
N ARG A 80 -34.27 17.07 21.15
CA ARG A 80 -35.59 17.11 20.50
C ARG A 80 -36.70 16.37 21.25
N LYS A 81 -36.39 15.77 22.41
CA LYS A 81 -37.32 14.98 23.24
C LYS A 81 -37.73 15.69 24.54
N SER A 82 -37.29 16.93 24.74
CA SER A 82 -37.59 17.75 25.93
C SER A 82 -38.45 18.98 25.58
N ASP A 83 -39.46 18.81 24.73
CA ASP A 83 -40.59 19.74 24.55
C ASP A 83 -41.91 18.96 24.68
#